data_AF-A0A1F8MMK8-F1
#
_entry.id   AF-A0A1F8MMK8-F1
#
_cell.length_a   1.000
_cell.length_b   1.000
_cell.length_c   1.000
_cell.angle_alpha   90.00
_cell.angle_beta   90.00
_cell.angle_gamma   90.00
#
_symmetry.space_group_name_H-M   'P 1'
#
loop_
_entity.id
_entity.type
_entity.pdbx_description
1 polymer ?
#
loop_
_entity_poly.entity_id
_entity_poly.type
_entity_poly.pdbx_seq_one_letter_code
_entity_poly.pdbx_strand_id
1 'polypeptide(L)'
;MRGFGLPVEKKKGNGKKSEWEIPEAEKGLHASGHACGPDLLRIAREIKPQVLIPIHSEAPEFYKNKLRGSGIEVRLPEVCGSIEL
;
A
#
# COMPACT_ATOMS: atom_id res chain seq x y z
N MET A 1 -25.54 -2.65 -9.15
CA MET A 1 -25.86 -2.05 -7.84
C MET A 1 -24.55 -1.58 -7.21
N ARG A 2 -24.49 -0.37 -6.62
CA ARG A 2 -23.29 0.11 -5.90
C ARG A 2 -23.27 -0.52 -4.50
N GLY A 3 -22.09 -0.92 -4.02
CA GLY A 3 -21.91 -1.33 -2.62
C GLY A 3 -21.96 -0.13 -1.67
N PHE A 4 -22.46 -0.34 -0.44
CA PHE A 4 -22.42 0.64 0.64
C PHE A 4 -21.04 0.63 1.33
N GLY A 5 -20.57 1.79 1.78
CA GLY A 5 -19.28 1.95 2.45
C GLY A 5 -18.08 1.90 1.50
N LEU A 6 -18.29 2.05 0.19
CA LEU A 6 -17.22 2.07 -0.81
C LEU A 6 -16.75 3.50 -1.11
N PRO A 7 -15.43 3.72 -1.29
CA PRO A 7 -14.92 4.99 -1.79
C PRO A 7 -15.54 5.33 -3.14
N VAL A 8 -15.90 6.60 -3.31
CA VAL A 8 -16.38 7.15 -4.58
C VAL A 8 -15.46 8.26 -5.04
N GLU A 9 -15.23 8.32 -6.34
CA GLU A 9 -14.44 9.38 -6.95
C GLU A 9 -15.27 10.67 -7.00
N LYS A 10 -14.82 11.72 -6.32
CA LYS A 10 -15.35 13.08 -6.47
C LYS A 10 -14.51 13.87 -7.47
N LYS A 11 -15.14 14.26 -8.58
CA LYS A 11 -14.55 15.22 -9.52
C LYS A 11 -14.58 16.61 -8.88
N LYS A 12 -13.41 17.20 -8.64
CA LYS A 12 -13.29 18.60 -8.23
C LYS A 12 -13.32 19.49 -9.48
N GLY A 13 -14.20 20.49 -9.51
CA GLY A 13 -14.23 21.49 -10.59
C GLY A 13 -12.92 22.31 -10.67
N ASN A 14 -12.70 22.97 -11.81
CA ASN A 14 -11.53 23.83 -12.11
C ASN A 14 -10.17 23.11 -12.09
N GLY A 15 -10.02 22.02 -12.86
CA GLY A 15 -8.72 21.41 -13.16
C GLY A 15 -8.00 20.74 -11.97
N LYS A 16 -8.69 20.54 -10.84
CA LYS A 16 -8.15 19.84 -9.67
C LYS A 16 -8.27 18.31 -9.86
N LYS A 17 -7.26 17.56 -9.36
CA LYS A 17 -7.29 16.10 -9.32
C LYS A 17 -8.54 15.60 -8.58
N SER A 18 -9.10 14.49 -9.07
CA SER A 18 -10.15 13.77 -8.38
C SER A 18 -9.64 13.22 -7.03
N GLU A 19 -10.55 13.14 -6.08
CA GLU A 19 -10.28 12.59 -4.74
C GLU A 19 -11.27 11.46 -4.45
N TRP A 20 -10.78 10.38 -3.85
CA TRP A 20 -11.60 9.26 -3.42
C TRP A 20 -12.00 9.46 -1.96
N GLU A 21 -13.29 9.42 -1.68
CA GLU A 21 -13.81 9.56 -0.31
C GLU A 21 -15.00 8.64 -0.06
N ILE A 22 -15.20 8.29 1.22
CA ILE A 22 -16.42 7.61 1.66
C ILE A 22 -17.54 8.65 1.75
N PRO A 23 -18.74 8.40 1.18
CA PRO A 23 -19.89 9.27 1.35
C PRO A 23 -20.16 9.58 2.83
N GLU A 24 -20.54 10.83 3.15
CA GLU A 24 -20.72 11.27 4.55
C GLU A 24 -21.64 10.34 5.36
N ALA A 25 -22.77 9.94 4.77
CA ALA A 25 -23.76 9.06 5.39
C ALA A 25 -23.27 7.61 5.57
N GLU A 26 -22.15 7.24 4.95
CA GLU A 26 -21.58 5.90 4.95
C GLU A 26 -20.22 5.85 5.67
N LYS A 27 -19.76 6.97 6.26
CA LYS A 27 -18.52 7.00 7.04
C LYS A 27 -18.60 6.00 8.21
N GLY A 28 -17.53 5.24 8.39
CA GLY A 28 -17.48 4.14 9.38
C GLY A 28 -17.95 2.78 8.86
N LEU A 29 -18.55 2.73 7.66
CA LEU A 29 -18.93 1.47 7.00
C LEU A 29 -17.83 0.92 6.07
N HIS A 30 -16.69 1.60 6.01
CA HIS A 30 -15.54 1.17 5.22
C HIS A 30 -14.45 0.58 6.12
N ALA A 31 -13.94 -0.58 5.72
CA ALA A 31 -12.69 -1.13 6.22
C ALA A 31 -11.82 -1.55 5.03
N SER A 32 -10.53 -1.23 5.08
CA SER A 32 -9.59 -1.69 4.04
C SER A 32 -9.37 -3.20 4.17
N GLY A 33 -9.33 -3.89 3.04
CA GLY A 33 -8.94 -5.31 2.98
C GLY A 33 -7.42 -5.55 2.96
N HIS A 34 -6.60 -4.50 2.89
CA HIS A 34 -5.14 -4.60 2.88
C HIS A 34 -4.57 -4.60 4.30
N ALA A 35 -3.47 -5.33 4.51
CA ALA A 35 -2.71 -5.26 5.75
C ALA A 35 -2.21 -3.83 6.01
N CYS A 36 -2.26 -3.40 7.27
CA CYS A 36 -1.77 -2.09 7.65
C CYS A 36 -0.23 -2.07 7.73
N GLY A 37 0.38 -0.88 7.69
CA GLY A 37 1.84 -0.72 7.71
C GLY A 37 2.57 -1.48 8.85
N PRO A 38 2.11 -1.39 10.11
CA PRO A 38 2.69 -2.17 11.22
C PRO A 38 2.61 -3.69 11.00
N ASP A 39 1.48 -4.21 10.52
CA ASP A 39 1.31 -5.64 10.27
C ASP A 39 2.20 -6.12 9.12
N LEU A 40 2.36 -5.32 8.06
CA LEU A 40 3.29 -5.61 6.96
C LEU A 40 4.73 -5.75 7.47
N LEU A 41 5.18 -4.85 8.36
CA LEU A 41 6.51 -4.94 8.96
C LEU A 41 6.66 -6.15 9.90
N ARG A 42 5.59 -6.49 10.63
CA ARG A 42 5.56 -7.68 11.48
C ARG A 42 5.71 -8.94 10.64
N ILE A 43 4.91 -9.09 9.58
CA ILE A 43 4.97 -10.22 8.64
C ILE A 43 6.39 -10.36 8.07
N ALA A 44 6.98 -9.27 7.58
CA ALA A 44 8.34 -9.30 7.03
C ALA A 44 9.38 -9.79 8.06
N ARG A 45 9.29 -9.32 9.31
CA ARG A 45 10.23 -9.69 10.39
C ARG A 45 10.00 -11.09 10.95
N GLU A 46 8.78 -11.61 10.90
CA GLU A 46 8.46 -12.97 11.34
C GLU A 46 8.86 -14.00 10.29
N ILE A 47 8.59 -13.72 9.00
CA ILE A 47 9.03 -14.58 7.89
C ILE A 47 10.56 -14.59 7.77
N LYS A 48 11.22 -13.44 7.99
CA LYS A 48 12.66 -13.23 7.79
C LYS A 48 13.15 -13.69 6.41
N PRO A 49 12.58 -13.16 5.31
CA PRO A 49 13.04 -13.53 3.98
C PRO A 49 14.48 -13.05 3.77
N GLN A 50 15.25 -13.76 2.95
CA GLN A 50 16.56 -13.29 2.52
C GLN A 50 16.42 -12.00 1.70
N VAL A 51 15.45 -11.98 0.77
CA VAL A 51 15.14 -10.84 -0.10
C VAL A 51 13.65 -10.50 -0.02
N LEU A 52 13.32 -9.22 0.18
CA LEU A 52 11.96 -8.68 0.13
C LEU A 52 11.84 -7.72 -1.05
N ILE A 53 10.88 -7.97 -1.95
CA ILE A 53 10.56 -7.14 -3.12
C ILE A 53 9.16 -6.54 -2.92
N PRO A 54 9.03 -5.24 -2.59
CA PRO A 54 7.73 -4.62 -2.40
C PRO A 54 7.08 -4.28 -3.74
N ILE A 55 5.93 -4.90 -4.02
CA ILE A 55 5.07 -4.62 -5.17
C ILE A 55 3.69 -4.13 -4.71
N HIS A 56 2.88 -3.61 -5.64
CA HIS A 56 1.54 -3.12 -5.36
C HIS A 56 1.48 -2.02 -4.27
N SER A 57 2.49 -1.13 -4.27
CA SER A 57 2.63 -0.03 -3.31
C SER A 57 3.09 1.24 -4.01
N GLU A 58 2.53 2.38 -3.62
CA GLU A 58 2.97 3.72 -4.08
C GLU A 58 4.22 4.22 -3.33
N ALA A 59 4.56 3.59 -2.19
CA ALA A 59 5.69 3.97 -1.35
C ALA A 59 6.55 2.74 -0.97
N PRO A 60 7.15 2.03 -1.94
CA PRO A 60 7.90 0.80 -1.67
C PRO A 60 9.17 1.06 -0.81
N GLU A 61 9.71 2.28 -0.84
CA GLU A 61 10.83 2.74 0.01
C GLU A 61 10.55 2.67 1.52
N PHE A 62 9.27 2.58 1.91
CA PHE A 62 8.85 2.31 3.28
C PHE A 62 9.61 1.13 3.90
N TYR A 63 9.78 0.04 3.13
CA TYR A 63 10.42 -1.18 3.62
C TYR A 63 11.93 -0.99 3.82
N LYS A 64 12.63 -0.36 2.86
CA LYS A 64 14.08 -0.08 2.99
C LYS A 64 14.37 0.68 4.29
N ASN A 65 13.59 1.71 4.56
CA ASN A 65 13.77 2.55 5.74
C ASN A 65 13.46 1.80 7.05
N LYS A 66 12.38 1.01 7.07
CA LYS A 66 11.88 0.36 8.30
C LYS A 66 12.51 -0.99 8.61
N LEU A 67 13.15 -1.64 7.62
CA LEU A 67 13.84 -2.93 7.76
C LEU A 67 15.36 -2.80 7.70
N ARG A 68 15.90 -1.58 7.64
CA ARG A 68 17.35 -1.34 7.71
C ARG A 68 17.96 -2.02 8.94
N GLY A 69 19.00 -2.83 8.72
CA GLY A 69 19.71 -3.55 9.79
C GLY A 69 18.98 -4.79 10.33
N SER A 70 17.85 -5.20 9.75
CA SER A 70 17.14 -6.42 10.15
C SER A 70 17.74 -7.72 9.59
N GLY A 71 18.73 -7.62 8.69
CA GLY A 71 19.28 -8.76 7.94
C GLY A 71 18.46 -9.13 6.70
N ILE A 72 17.31 -8.48 6.48
CA ILE A 72 16.48 -8.64 5.28
C ILE A 72 16.99 -7.68 4.21
N GLU A 73 17.35 -8.20 3.03
CA GLU A 73 17.69 -7.38 1.87
C GLU A 73 16.41 -6.87 1.18
N VAL A 74 16.25 -5.56 1.03
CA VAL A 74 15.09 -4.99 0.33
C VAL A 74 15.49 -4.51 -1.06
N ARG A 75 14.96 -5.15 -2.11
CA ARG A 75 15.19 -4.79 -3.52
C ARG A 75 13.94 -4.16 -4.12
N LEU A 76 14.08 -2.99 -4.72
CA LEU A 76 12.94 -2.29 -5.32
C LEU A 76 12.78 -2.72 -6.78
N PRO A 77 11.54 -3.01 -7.21
CA PRO A 77 11.28 -3.32 -8.59
C PRO A 77 11.30 -2.06 -9.45
N GLU A 78 11.72 -2.21 -10.69
CA GLU A 78 11.45 -1.26 -11.77
C GLU A 78 10.24 -1.74 -12.58
N VAL A 79 9.43 -0.81 -13.09
CA VAL A 79 8.28 -1.16 -13.94
C VAL A 79 8.80 -1.84 -15.21
N CYS A 80 8.28 -3.04 -15.49
CA CYS A 80 8.75 -3.90 -16.58
C CYS A 80 10.23 -4.31 -16.51
N GLY A 81 10.88 -4.17 -15.35
CA GLY A 81 12.25 -4.65 -15.11
C GLY A 81 12.29 -6.10 -14.62
N SER A 82 13.50 -6.66 -14.58
CA SER A 82 13.80 -7.96 -13.96
C SER A 82 14.67 -7.79 -12.71
N ILE A 83 14.60 -8.76 -11.79
CA ILE A 83 15.48 -8.86 -10.63
C ILE A 83 16.10 -10.26 -10.66
N GLU A 84 17.42 -10.32 -10.80
CA GLU A 84 18.21 -11.55 -10.66
C GLU A 84 18.54 -11.76 -9.17
N LEU A 85 18.43 -12.98 -8.66
CA LEU A 85 18.62 -13.30 -7.23
C LEU A 85 19.96 -14.01 -6.96
#